data_AF-A0A9C9N7U4-F1
#
_entry.id   AF-A0A9C9N7U4-F1
#
_cell.length_a   1.000
_cell.length_b   1.000
_cell.length_c   1.000
_cell.angle_alpha   90.00
_cell.angle_beta   90.00
_cell.angle_gamma   90.00
#
_symmetry.space_group_name_H-M   'P 1'
#
loop_
_entity.id
_entity.type
_entity.pdbx_description
1 polymer ?
#
loop_
_entity_poly.entity_id
_entity_poly.type
_entity_poly.pdbx_seq_one_letter_code
_entity_poly.pdbx_strand_id
1 'polypeptide(L)'
;MTISRDDDIMRMGGQVTMFEPLSDQMCRLCGTHSRLIAAQLGLCVDCIRSRPEEALILADESHAVARRLFDLPERPPRTAGGRRCGLCVNECTVGEGERGYCGLRQVRDGRLRHLAGTPDRGLLHWYRDPLPTNCVASPFCTGHRQRGKHNLAVFYTACTADCLSCQNWHFREVVPSDAGRSGELAAAELAATTDQRTYCVCYFGGDPAAQMAHALAAGRLLAERGVVVCWETNGTAHPRLMERALALALSTGGCVKFDLKAHD
;
A
#
# COMPACT_ATOMS: atom_id res chain seq x y z
N MET A 1 -10.31 -20.11 59.74
CA MET A 1 -10.97 -18.81 59.52
C MET A 1 -11.92 -19.00 58.33
N THR A 2 -13.20 -19.18 58.65
CA THR A 2 -14.44 -18.90 57.88
C THR A 2 -14.38 -18.78 56.34
N ILE A 3 -15.05 -19.70 55.60
CA ILE A 3 -16.42 -19.61 54.98
C ILE A 3 -16.39 -18.82 53.64
N SER A 4 -16.48 -19.44 52.45
CA SER A 4 -17.68 -19.87 51.68
C SER A 4 -18.79 -18.83 51.53
N ARG A 5 -19.05 -18.34 50.30
CA ARG A 5 -20.39 -18.25 49.67
C ARG A 5 -20.37 -17.48 48.35
N ASP A 6 -21.00 -18.14 47.37
CA ASP A 6 -21.94 -17.69 46.34
C ASP A 6 -22.34 -16.20 46.24
N ASP A 7 -22.71 -15.89 44.99
CA ASP A 7 -23.64 -14.86 44.53
C ASP A 7 -23.18 -13.39 44.58
N ASP A 8 -22.81 -12.88 43.39
CA ASP A 8 -23.60 -11.78 42.82
C ASP A 8 -23.35 -11.62 41.31
N ILE A 9 -24.32 -12.11 40.53
CA ILE A 9 -24.58 -11.70 39.16
C ILE A 9 -25.06 -10.25 39.24
N MET A 10 -24.14 -9.29 39.25
CA MET A 10 -24.46 -7.91 38.88
C MET A 10 -24.43 -7.78 37.37
N ARG A 11 -25.63 -7.83 36.79
CA ARG A 11 -25.95 -7.21 35.50
C ARG A 11 -25.56 -5.73 35.56
N MET A 12 -24.32 -5.40 35.22
CA MET A 12 -24.00 -4.05 34.79
C MET A 12 -24.48 -3.89 33.35
N GLY A 13 -25.67 -3.33 33.22
CA GLY A 13 -26.13 -2.72 31.98
C GLY A 13 -25.16 -1.60 31.61
N GLY A 14 -24.09 -1.95 30.90
CA GLY A 14 -23.24 -1.00 30.24
C GLY A 14 -24.08 -0.29 29.18
N GLN A 15 -24.37 0.98 29.43
CA GLN A 15 -24.87 1.89 28.40
C GLN A 15 -24.00 1.69 27.17
N VAL A 16 -24.63 1.30 26.06
CA VAL A 16 -24.05 1.46 24.73
C VAL A 16 -23.56 2.90 24.67
N THR A 17 -22.25 3.09 24.61
CA THR A 17 -21.67 4.40 24.35
C THR A 17 -22.25 4.86 23.03
N MET A 18 -23.19 5.80 23.13
CA MET A 18 -23.73 6.52 21.98
C MET A 18 -22.53 7.05 21.22
N PHE A 19 -22.30 6.56 20.00
CA PHE A 19 -21.28 7.11 19.12
C PHE A 19 -21.47 8.63 19.10
N GLU A 20 -20.48 9.39 19.57
CA GLU A 20 -20.51 10.84 19.43
C GLU A 20 -20.69 11.14 17.93
N PRO A 21 -21.72 11.92 17.55
CA PRO A 21 -21.92 12.25 16.16
C PRO A 21 -20.69 12.98 15.63
N LEU A 22 -20.18 12.53 14.48
CA LEU A 22 -19.08 13.22 13.80
C LEU A 22 -19.39 14.72 13.71
N SER A 23 -18.45 15.56 14.14
CA SER A 23 -18.62 17.00 14.10
C SER A 23 -18.75 17.48 12.66
N ASP A 24 -19.66 18.42 12.42
CA ASP A 24 -19.84 19.04 11.11
C ASP A 24 -18.52 19.69 10.67
N GLN A 25 -18.10 19.39 9.44
CA GLN A 25 -16.92 19.99 8.83
C GLN A 25 -17.35 21.02 7.80
N MET A 26 -16.54 22.07 7.61
CA MET A 26 -16.82 23.15 6.66
C MET A 26 -16.05 22.93 5.35
N CYS A 27 -16.72 23.10 4.21
CA CYS A 27 -16.08 23.13 2.91
C CYS A 27 -15.28 24.43 2.73
N ARG A 28 -13.99 24.32 2.41
CA ARG A 28 -13.09 25.47 2.21
C ARG A 28 -13.43 26.33 0.98
N LEU A 29 -14.22 25.81 0.02
CA LEU A 29 -14.56 26.53 -1.21
C LEU A 29 -15.93 27.23 -1.19
N CYS A 30 -16.92 26.68 -0.48
CA CYS A 30 -18.28 27.21 -0.49
C CYS A 30 -18.84 27.51 0.90
N GLY A 31 -18.11 27.18 1.97
CA GLY A 31 -18.55 27.40 3.35
C GLY A 31 -19.67 26.47 3.82
N THR A 32 -20.15 25.53 3.00
CA THR A 32 -21.18 24.58 3.43
C THR A 32 -20.67 23.69 4.56
N HIS A 33 -21.49 23.49 5.58
CA HIS A 33 -21.22 22.58 6.69
C HIS A 33 -21.91 21.23 6.45
N SER A 34 -21.19 20.14 6.69
CA SER A 34 -21.74 18.79 6.62
C SER A 34 -20.84 17.79 7.34
N ARG A 35 -21.46 16.76 7.94
CA ARG A 35 -20.74 15.60 8.51
C ARG A 35 -20.11 14.69 7.44
N LEU A 36 -20.51 14.85 6.19
CA LEU A 36 -19.97 14.08 5.06
C LEU A 36 -18.68 14.67 4.51
N ILE A 37 -18.29 15.87 4.94
CA ILE A 37 -17.03 16.49 4.55
C ILE A 37 -15.93 15.90 5.41
N ALA A 38 -14.92 15.29 4.79
CA ALA A 38 -13.76 14.78 5.51
C ALA A 38 -12.93 15.95 6.05
N ALA A 39 -12.66 16.00 7.36
CA ALA A 39 -11.95 17.09 8.02
C ALA A 39 -10.59 17.39 7.38
N GLN A 40 -9.83 16.34 7.04
CA GLN A 40 -8.49 16.45 6.47
C GLN A 40 -8.50 16.99 5.03
N LEU A 41 -9.57 16.74 4.27
CA LEU A 41 -9.70 17.23 2.89
C LEU A 41 -10.38 18.60 2.85
N GLY A 42 -11.36 18.84 3.71
CA GLY A 42 -12.08 20.11 3.81
C GLY A 42 -12.84 20.51 2.55
N LEU A 43 -13.30 19.55 1.75
CA LEU A 43 -14.01 19.76 0.49
C LEU A 43 -15.30 18.95 0.45
N CYS A 44 -16.41 19.57 0.03
CA CYS A 44 -17.64 18.86 -0.25
C CYS A 44 -17.63 18.27 -1.67
N VAL A 45 -18.42 17.21 -1.87
CA VAL A 45 -18.54 16.51 -3.17
C VAL A 45 -18.99 17.45 -4.30
N ASP A 46 -19.86 18.40 -4.00
CA ASP A 46 -20.37 19.35 -4.99
C ASP A 46 -19.27 20.27 -5.51
N CYS A 47 -18.39 20.76 -4.63
CA CYS A 47 -17.25 21.59 -5.05
C CYS A 47 -16.19 20.77 -5.79
N ILE A 48 -15.93 19.53 -5.38
CA ILE A 48 -15.01 18.63 -6.09
C ILE A 48 -15.47 18.44 -7.55
N ARG A 49 -16.77 18.29 -7.77
CA ARG A 49 -17.34 18.07 -9.12
C ARG A 49 -17.51 19.35 -9.94
N SER A 50 -17.95 20.44 -9.30
CA SER A 50 -18.27 21.70 -10.01
C SER A 50 -17.09 22.66 -10.16
N ARG A 51 -16.08 22.56 -9.29
CA ARG A 51 -14.87 23.40 -9.29
C ARG A 51 -13.59 22.56 -9.14
N PRO A 52 -13.35 21.59 -10.03
CA PRO A 52 -12.31 20.59 -9.86
C PRO A 52 -10.89 21.18 -9.77
N GLU A 53 -10.59 22.25 -10.52
CA GLU A 53 -9.27 22.88 -10.51
C GLU A 53 -8.96 23.53 -9.15
N GLU A 54 -9.92 24.29 -8.59
CA GLU A 54 -9.79 24.89 -7.25
C GLU A 54 -9.75 23.81 -6.15
N ALA A 55 -10.58 22.77 -6.28
CA ALA A 55 -10.61 21.65 -5.37
C ALA A 55 -9.28 20.88 -5.37
N LEU A 56 -8.66 20.71 -6.53
CA LEU A 56 -7.39 20.00 -6.66
C LEU A 56 -6.25 20.72 -5.93
N ILE A 57 -6.20 22.06 -5.97
CA ILE A 57 -5.20 22.84 -5.23
C ILE A 57 -5.28 22.52 -3.73
N LEU A 58 -6.50 22.55 -3.18
CA LEU A 58 -6.75 22.29 -1.76
C LEU A 58 -6.53 20.82 -1.39
N ALA A 59 -6.82 19.89 -2.29
CA ALA A 59 -6.52 18.48 -2.11
C ALA A 59 -5.01 18.22 -2.10
N ASP A 60 -4.27 18.82 -3.04
CA ASP A 60 -2.81 18.73 -3.13
C ASP A 60 -2.12 19.25 -1.87
N GLU A 61 -2.66 20.30 -1.23
CA GLU A 61 -2.18 20.78 0.07
C GLU A 61 -2.35 19.73 1.16
N SER A 62 -3.52 19.09 1.24
CA SER A 62 -3.79 18.01 2.21
C SER A 62 -2.85 16.82 2.01
N HIS A 63 -2.59 16.44 0.75
CA HIS A 63 -1.60 15.42 0.40
C HIS A 63 -0.18 15.82 0.80
N ALA A 64 0.23 17.05 0.48
CA ALA A 64 1.54 17.58 0.84
C ALA A 64 1.79 17.53 2.35
N VAL A 65 0.80 17.96 3.16
CA VAL A 65 0.86 17.88 4.63
C VAL A 65 0.99 16.43 5.09
N ALA A 66 0.16 15.52 4.57
CA ALA A 66 0.19 14.10 4.96
C ALA A 66 1.54 13.43 4.67
N ARG A 67 2.24 13.88 3.63
CA ARG A 67 3.54 13.33 3.22
C ARG A 67 4.71 13.94 3.99
N ARG A 68 4.65 15.25 4.28
CA ARG A 68 5.66 15.97 5.06
C ARG A 68 5.87 15.35 6.45
N LEU A 69 4.79 14.83 7.07
CA LEU A 69 4.85 14.14 8.37
C LEU A 69 5.82 12.95 8.40
N PHE A 70 6.11 12.35 7.23
CA PHE A 70 6.99 11.19 7.09
C PHE A 70 8.26 11.50 6.30
N ASP A 71 8.62 12.79 6.14
CA ASP A 71 9.77 13.21 5.35
C ASP A 71 9.72 12.70 3.89
N LEU A 72 8.52 12.47 3.36
CA LEU A 72 8.33 12.03 1.97
C LEU A 72 8.17 13.25 1.05
N PRO A 73 8.66 13.18 -0.22
CA PRO A 73 8.48 14.28 -1.17
C PRO A 73 7.01 14.63 -1.32
N GLU A 74 6.63 15.89 -1.09
CA GLU A 74 5.23 16.36 -1.08
C GLU A 74 4.53 16.17 -2.43
N ARG A 75 5.30 16.24 -3.52
CA ARG A 75 4.87 16.00 -4.90
C ARG A 75 5.89 15.14 -5.63
N PRO A 76 5.52 14.46 -6.73
CA PRO A 76 6.50 13.82 -7.59
C PRO A 76 7.57 14.83 -8.06
N PRO A 77 8.87 14.61 -7.81
CA PRO A 77 9.90 15.59 -8.17
C PRO A 77 9.99 15.77 -9.69
N ARG A 78 10.29 17.01 -10.08
CA ARG A 78 10.37 17.51 -11.46
C ARG A 78 11.61 18.40 -11.65
N THR A 79 12.72 18.02 -11.03
CA THR A 79 13.92 18.87 -10.93
C THR A 79 14.64 18.95 -12.28
N ALA A 80 14.85 20.17 -12.78
CA ALA A 80 15.49 20.41 -14.07
C ALA A 80 16.92 19.80 -14.08
N GLY A 81 17.25 19.07 -15.15
CA GLY A 81 18.52 18.35 -15.25
C GLY A 81 18.65 17.09 -14.36
N GLY A 82 17.60 16.74 -13.60
CA GLY A 82 17.58 15.54 -12.77
C GLY A 82 17.52 14.23 -13.55
N ARG A 83 17.56 13.11 -12.84
CA ARG A 83 17.49 11.76 -13.42
C ARG A 83 16.06 11.24 -13.44
N ARG A 84 15.63 10.74 -14.60
CA ARG A 84 14.28 10.19 -14.80
C ARG A 84 14.15 8.79 -14.19
N CYS A 85 13.03 8.56 -13.51
CA CYS A 85 12.58 7.26 -13.05
C CYS A 85 11.24 6.93 -13.75
N GLY A 86 11.25 5.96 -14.66
CA GLY A 86 10.07 5.56 -15.46
C GLY A 86 9.35 4.30 -14.97
N LEU A 87 9.41 3.99 -13.67
CA LEU A 87 8.86 2.72 -13.14
C LEU A 87 7.36 2.77 -12.84
N CYS A 88 6.77 3.96 -12.76
CA CYS A 88 5.35 4.17 -12.44
C CYS A 88 4.85 5.49 -13.05
N VAL A 89 3.54 5.74 -12.97
CA VAL A 89 2.88 6.95 -13.50
C VAL A 89 3.44 8.27 -12.97
N ASN A 90 4.15 8.26 -11.84
CA ASN A 90 4.73 9.47 -11.27
C ASN A 90 5.88 10.04 -12.09
N GLU A 91 6.52 9.25 -12.97
CA GLU A 91 7.59 9.67 -13.90
C GLU A 91 8.57 10.70 -13.30
N CYS A 92 9.06 10.41 -12.10
CA CYS A 92 9.86 11.34 -11.30
C CYS A 92 11.12 11.78 -12.08
N THR A 93 11.43 13.07 -12.05
CA THR A 93 12.75 13.60 -12.42
C THR A 93 13.41 14.07 -11.14
N VAL A 94 14.35 13.27 -10.63
CA VAL A 94 14.92 13.39 -9.28
C VAL A 94 16.25 14.16 -9.35
N GLY A 95 16.39 15.23 -8.57
CA GLY A 95 17.63 16.00 -8.43
C GLY A 95 18.64 15.36 -7.47
N GLU A 96 19.87 15.86 -7.46
CA GLU A 96 20.93 15.42 -6.55
C GLU A 96 20.48 15.57 -5.08
N GLY A 97 20.63 14.50 -4.28
CA GLY A 97 20.17 14.45 -2.89
C GLY A 97 18.68 14.18 -2.71
N GLU A 98 17.83 14.45 -3.70
CA GLU A 98 16.37 14.26 -3.63
C GLU A 98 15.95 12.80 -3.68
N ARG A 99 14.76 12.51 -3.14
CA ARG A 99 14.08 11.22 -3.28
C ARG A 99 12.94 11.29 -4.29
N GLY A 100 12.71 10.19 -5.01
CA GLY A 100 11.50 9.98 -5.81
C GLY A 100 10.25 9.85 -4.94
N TYR A 101 9.07 10.03 -5.54
CA TYR A 101 7.80 10.07 -4.81
C TYR A 101 7.53 8.85 -3.92
N CYS A 102 7.92 7.65 -4.34
CA CYS A 102 7.76 6.45 -3.51
C CYS A 102 8.77 6.33 -2.36
N GLY A 103 9.71 7.27 -2.21
CA GLY A 103 10.77 7.27 -1.20
C GLY A 103 11.96 6.35 -1.51
N LEU A 104 11.85 5.43 -2.48
CA LEU A 104 12.86 4.39 -2.73
C LEU A 104 13.87 4.67 -3.87
N ARG A 105 13.82 5.86 -4.45
CA ARG A 105 14.74 6.28 -5.52
C ARG A 105 15.46 7.52 -5.06
N GLN A 106 16.77 7.58 -5.20
CA GLN A 106 17.55 8.74 -4.80
C GLN A 106 18.63 9.01 -5.84
N VAL A 107 18.93 10.27 -6.13
CA VAL A 107 20.12 10.59 -6.91
C VAL A 107 21.27 10.91 -5.98
N ARG A 108 22.38 10.20 -6.16
CA ARG A 108 23.67 10.47 -5.50
C ARG A 108 24.80 10.30 -6.51
N ASP A 109 25.75 11.22 -6.49
CA ASP A 109 26.88 11.28 -7.43
C ASP A 109 26.41 11.32 -8.89
N GLY A 110 25.31 12.07 -9.14
CA GLY A 110 24.71 12.20 -10.45
C GLY A 110 24.08 10.91 -11.01
N ARG A 111 23.89 9.86 -10.19
CA ARG A 111 23.28 8.58 -10.60
C ARG A 111 22.01 8.30 -9.81
N LEU A 112 20.97 7.83 -10.50
CA LEU A 112 19.75 7.32 -9.86
C LEU A 112 20.04 5.96 -9.22
N ARG A 113 19.93 5.90 -7.90
CA ARG A 113 20.12 4.70 -7.07
C ARG A 113 18.77 4.20 -6.56
N HIS A 114 18.65 2.89 -6.44
CA HIS A 114 17.53 2.24 -5.78
C HIS A 114 17.90 2.01 -4.32
N LEU A 115 17.16 2.59 -3.38
CA LEU A 115 17.37 2.30 -1.95
C LEU A 115 16.82 0.92 -1.58
N ALA A 116 15.77 0.47 -2.29
CA ALA A 116 15.21 -0.88 -2.22
C ALA A 116 14.37 -1.17 -3.48
N GLY A 117 13.73 -2.34 -3.52
CA GLY A 117 12.91 -2.81 -4.62
C GLY A 117 13.71 -3.44 -5.77
N THR A 118 14.96 -3.85 -5.52
CA THR A 118 15.77 -4.67 -6.42
C THR A 118 15.60 -6.16 -6.07
N PRO A 119 15.92 -7.11 -6.97
CA PRO A 119 15.82 -8.54 -6.66
C PRO A 119 16.53 -8.94 -5.36
N ASP A 120 17.67 -8.34 -5.04
CA ASP A 120 18.43 -8.68 -3.83
C ASP A 120 18.01 -7.89 -2.58
N ARG A 121 17.07 -6.95 -2.71
CA ARG A 121 16.68 -6.03 -1.63
C ARG A 121 15.25 -5.54 -1.80
N GLY A 122 14.29 -6.30 -1.31
CA GLY A 122 12.90 -5.89 -1.12
C GLY A 122 12.71 -5.31 0.28
N LEU A 123 12.09 -4.15 0.39
CA LEU A 123 11.73 -3.54 1.67
C LEU A 123 10.28 -3.92 2.00
N LEU A 124 10.12 -4.92 2.86
CA LEU A 124 8.84 -5.58 3.08
C LEU A 124 8.77 -6.25 4.45
N HIS A 125 7.56 -6.54 4.89
CA HIS A 125 7.30 -7.61 5.85
C HIS A 125 6.41 -8.66 5.21
N TRP A 126 6.43 -9.87 5.76
CA TRP A 126 5.57 -10.93 5.27
C TRP A 126 5.04 -11.80 6.41
N TYR A 127 3.91 -12.44 6.16
CA TYR A 127 3.33 -13.42 7.07
C TYR A 127 2.56 -14.49 6.29
N ARG A 128 2.22 -15.59 6.96
CA ARG A 128 1.36 -16.64 6.39
C ARG A 128 -0.10 -16.31 6.73
N ASP A 129 -0.93 -16.06 5.73
CA ASP A 129 -2.36 -15.76 5.92
C ASP A 129 -3.22 -17.00 5.61
N PRO A 130 -3.95 -17.57 6.58
CA PRO A 130 -4.77 -18.75 6.35
C PRO A 130 -5.79 -18.59 5.22
N LEU A 131 -5.90 -19.59 4.35
CA LEU A 131 -6.90 -19.60 3.28
C LEU A 131 -8.17 -20.34 3.70
N PRO A 132 -9.37 -19.82 3.38
CA PRO A 132 -9.63 -18.57 2.65
C PRO A 132 -9.36 -17.31 3.50
N THR A 133 -8.79 -16.26 2.89
CA THR A 133 -8.60 -14.97 3.55
C THR A 133 -9.85 -14.09 3.43
N ASN A 134 -9.86 -12.95 4.13
CA ASN A 134 -10.92 -11.94 4.03
C ASN A 134 -10.75 -10.98 2.82
N CYS A 135 -9.88 -11.30 1.85
CA CYS A 135 -9.63 -10.45 0.70
C CYS A 135 -10.92 -10.24 -0.12
N VAL A 136 -11.19 -9.00 -0.53
CA VAL A 136 -12.35 -8.60 -1.35
C VAL A 136 -12.38 -9.37 -2.69
N ALA A 137 -11.23 -9.79 -3.21
CA ALA A 137 -11.15 -10.59 -4.43
C ALA A 137 -11.48 -12.08 -4.23
N SER A 138 -11.80 -12.52 -3.00
CA SER A 138 -12.07 -13.93 -2.66
C SER A 138 -13.05 -14.63 -3.62
N PRO A 139 -14.18 -14.02 -4.04
CA PRO A 139 -15.11 -14.64 -5.01
C PRO A 139 -14.47 -14.99 -6.37
N PHE A 140 -13.42 -14.28 -6.76
CA PHE A 140 -12.74 -14.41 -8.05
C PHE A 140 -11.35 -15.07 -7.94
N CYS A 141 -10.89 -15.34 -6.71
CA CYS A 141 -9.54 -15.82 -6.43
C CYS A 141 -9.55 -17.32 -6.14
N THR A 142 -8.67 -18.12 -6.76
CA THR A 142 -8.58 -19.59 -6.55
C THR A 142 -8.26 -19.99 -5.10
N GLY A 143 -7.68 -19.09 -4.31
CA GLY A 143 -7.38 -19.27 -2.90
C GLY A 143 -8.61 -19.54 -2.01
N HIS A 144 -9.82 -19.12 -2.41
CA HIS A 144 -11.03 -19.33 -1.58
C HIS A 144 -11.37 -20.81 -1.36
N ARG A 145 -10.84 -21.71 -2.22
CA ARG A 145 -11.06 -23.17 -2.17
C ARG A 145 -9.99 -23.93 -1.39
N GLN A 146 -8.94 -23.25 -0.92
CA GLN A 146 -7.72 -23.89 -0.41
C GLN A 146 -7.70 -23.96 1.12
N ARG A 147 -8.77 -24.52 1.71
CA ARG A 147 -8.87 -24.68 3.18
C ARG A 147 -7.68 -25.45 3.74
N GLY A 148 -7.11 -24.97 4.85
CA GLY A 148 -5.96 -25.58 5.51
C GLY A 148 -4.61 -25.22 4.90
N LYS A 149 -4.59 -24.52 3.76
CA LYS A 149 -3.38 -23.87 3.21
C LYS A 149 -3.29 -22.41 3.67
N HIS A 150 -2.23 -21.74 3.28
CA HIS A 150 -2.04 -20.31 3.50
C HIS A 150 -1.50 -19.63 2.24
N ASN A 151 -1.68 -18.31 2.18
CA ASN A 151 -0.89 -17.49 1.27
C ASN A 151 0.36 -16.97 1.99
N LEU A 152 1.37 -16.64 1.20
CA LEU A 152 2.45 -15.76 1.61
C LEU A 152 2.01 -14.31 1.37
N ALA A 153 1.56 -13.64 2.43
CA ALA A 153 1.13 -12.25 2.39
C ALA A 153 2.38 -11.36 2.44
N VAL A 154 2.73 -10.75 1.30
CA VAL A 154 3.93 -9.90 1.16
C VAL A 154 3.53 -8.44 1.14
N PHE A 155 3.85 -7.73 2.22
CA PHE A 155 3.49 -6.35 2.42
C PHE A 155 4.71 -5.45 2.16
N TYR A 156 4.69 -4.74 1.03
CA TYR A 156 5.73 -3.77 0.71
C TYR A 156 5.58 -2.47 1.50
N THR A 157 6.71 -1.90 1.92
CA THR A 157 6.71 -0.67 2.72
C THR A 157 7.07 0.56 1.89
N ALA A 158 6.44 0.68 0.73
CA ALA A 158 6.47 1.86 -0.13
C ALA A 158 5.24 1.85 -1.04
N CYS A 159 4.76 3.03 -1.44
CA CYS A 159 3.63 3.17 -2.35
C CYS A 159 3.90 4.30 -3.33
N THR A 160 3.33 4.18 -4.52
CA THR A 160 3.36 5.16 -5.61
C THR A 160 2.18 6.12 -5.58
N ALA A 161 1.20 5.89 -4.70
CA ALA A 161 0.05 6.76 -4.45
C ALA A 161 0.05 7.28 -3.01
N ASP A 162 -0.77 8.30 -2.74
CA ASP A 162 -0.88 8.95 -1.43
C ASP A 162 -2.33 9.05 -0.95
N CYS A 163 -3.05 7.93 -0.85
CA CYS A 163 -4.44 7.97 -0.40
C CYS A 163 -4.55 8.57 1.02
N LEU A 164 -5.34 9.63 1.21
CA LEU A 164 -5.57 10.23 2.54
C LEU A 164 -6.33 9.29 3.50
N SER A 165 -7.01 8.28 2.96
CA SER A 165 -7.71 7.20 3.68
C SER A 165 -6.92 5.89 3.72
N CYS A 166 -5.59 5.92 3.60
CA CYS A 166 -4.76 4.72 3.61
C CYS A 166 -4.85 3.96 4.94
N GLN A 167 -5.41 2.74 4.92
CA GLN A 167 -5.49 1.87 6.11
C GLN A 167 -4.11 1.35 6.56
N ASN A 168 -3.19 1.22 5.60
CA ASN A 168 -1.85 0.68 5.78
C ASN A 168 -0.79 1.77 5.97
N TRP A 169 -1.18 2.98 6.40
CA TRP A 169 -0.33 4.17 6.40
C TRP A 169 1.01 4.01 7.15
N HIS A 170 1.07 3.14 8.17
CA HIS A 170 2.26 2.86 8.99
C HIS A 170 3.49 2.47 8.16
N PHE A 171 3.29 1.97 6.93
CA PHE A 171 4.40 1.69 6.02
C PHE A 171 5.32 2.88 5.79
N ARG A 172 4.81 4.11 5.94
CA ARG A 172 5.54 5.37 5.75
C ARG A 172 6.53 5.67 6.88
N GLU A 173 6.41 5.01 8.03
CA GLU A 173 7.37 5.13 9.14
C GLU A 173 8.68 4.40 8.84
N VAL A 174 8.68 3.49 7.86
CA VAL A 174 9.87 2.76 7.46
C VAL A 174 10.77 3.67 6.63
N VAL A 175 11.90 4.05 7.23
CA VAL A 175 12.92 4.86 6.55
C VAL A 175 13.88 3.96 5.78
N PRO A 176 13.90 4.01 4.43
CA PRO A 176 14.85 3.24 3.64
C PRO A 176 16.28 3.77 3.86
N SER A 177 17.26 2.88 3.96
CA SER A 177 18.67 3.26 4.13
C SER A 177 19.56 2.48 3.18
N ASP A 178 20.62 3.11 2.67
CA ASP A 178 21.61 2.40 1.84
C ASP A 178 22.43 1.35 2.61
N ALA A 179 22.40 1.40 3.94
CA ALA A 179 23.26 0.60 4.80
C ALA A 179 22.77 -0.84 5.05
N GLY A 180 21.64 -1.25 4.48
CA GLY A 180 21.05 -2.57 4.70
C GLY A 180 20.61 -2.76 6.14
N ARG A 181 19.33 -2.49 6.43
CA ARG A 181 18.77 -2.65 7.79
C ARG A 181 17.78 -3.81 7.86
N SER A 182 17.47 -4.21 9.08
CA SER A 182 16.34 -5.11 9.42
C SER A 182 15.08 -4.72 8.65
N GLY A 183 14.50 -5.66 7.89
CA GLY A 183 13.31 -5.44 7.05
C GLY A 183 13.58 -5.46 5.54
N GLU A 184 14.84 -5.61 5.12
CA GLU A 184 15.19 -5.96 3.75
C GLU A 184 15.25 -7.49 3.59
N LEU A 185 14.71 -7.99 2.48
CA LEU A 185 14.70 -9.42 2.15
C LEU A 185 14.94 -9.59 0.65
N ALA A 186 15.83 -10.50 0.25
CA ALA A 186 16.03 -10.81 -1.16
C ALA A 186 14.89 -11.68 -1.69
N ALA A 187 14.66 -11.62 -3.00
CA ALA A 187 13.64 -12.39 -3.69
C ALA A 187 13.81 -13.91 -3.50
N ALA A 188 15.06 -14.38 -3.50
CA ALA A 188 15.39 -15.78 -3.27
C ALA A 188 15.14 -16.22 -1.81
N GLU A 189 15.42 -15.34 -0.85
CA GLU A 189 15.15 -15.60 0.56
C GLU A 189 13.64 -15.65 0.81
N LEU A 190 12.87 -14.73 0.23
CA LEU A 190 11.41 -14.76 0.27
C LEU A 190 10.85 -16.05 -0.34
N ALA A 191 11.37 -16.47 -1.50
CA ALA A 191 10.94 -17.72 -2.13
C ALA A 191 11.32 -18.96 -1.32
N ALA A 192 12.34 -18.88 -0.46
CA ALA A 192 12.75 -19.98 0.42
C ALA A 192 11.87 -20.11 1.67
N THR A 193 11.00 -19.14 1.98
CA THR A 193 10.11 -19.22 3.16
C THR A 193 8.89 -20.12 2.94
N THR A 194 8.67 -20.57 1.69
CA THR A 194 7.58 -21.46 1.33
C THR A 194 7.69 -22.80 2.01
N ASP A 195 6.54 -23.38 2.33
CA ASP A 195 6.37 -24.74 2.84
C ASP A 195 5.29 -25.49 2.05
N GLN A 196 5.05 -26.75 2.40
CA GLN A 196 4.05 -27.60 1.74
C GLN A 196 2.60 -27.08 1.81
N ARG A 197 2.31 -26.14 2.72
CA ARG A 197 0.99 -25.52 2.89
C ARG A 197 0.89 -24.18 2.19
N THR A 198 1.97 -23.68 1.60
CA THR A 198 1.98 -22.42 0.84
C THR A 198 1.29 -22.65 -0.49
N TYR A 199 0.10 -22.07 -0.66
CA TYR A 199 -0.65 -22.18 -1.91
C TYR A 199 -0.30 -21.07 -2.90
N CYS A 200 -0.34 -19.84 -2.42
CA CYS A 200 -0.14 -18.66 -3.24
C CYS A 200 0.72 -17.62 -2.52
N VAL A 201 1.18 -16.62 -3.26
CA VAL A 201 1.77 -15.39 -2.74
C VAL A 201 0.87 -14.22 -3.17
N CYS A 202 0.61 -13.30 -2.25
CA CYS A 202 -0.12 -12.07 -2.54
C CYS A 202 0.80 -10.89 -2.25
N TYR A 203 1.15 -10.12 -3.29
CA TYR A 203 1.89 -8.87 -3.13
C TYR A 203 0.93 -7.70 -2.92
N PHE A 204 1.06 -7.01 -1.79
CA PHE A 204 0.18 -5.91 -1.36
C PHE A 204 0.91 -4.98 -0.36
N GLY A 205 0.16 -4.26 0.48
CA GLY A 205 0.68 -3.47 1.59
C GLY A 205 0.62 -1.98 1.30
N GLY A 206 1.77 -1.38 1.02
CA GLY A 206 1.87 -0.13 0.28
C GLY A 206 1.39 -0.36 -1.15
N ASP A 207 2.31 -0.60 -2.08
CA ASP A 207 1.98 -1.05 -3.43
C ASP A 207 3.18 -1.74 -4.12
N PRO A 208 2.99 -2.88 -4.81
CA PRO A 208 4.08 -3.57 -5.52
C PRO A 208 4.71 -2.75 -6.66
N ALA A 209 4.04 -1.75 -7.24
CA ALA A 209 4.61 -0.89 -8.29
C ALA A 209 5.90 -0.18 -7.84
N ALA A 210 6.00 0.18 -6.56
CA ALA A 210 7.20 0.81 -6.02
C ALA A 210 8.43 -0.12 -6.04
N GLN A 211 8.20 -1.43 -6.02
CA GLN A 211 9.21 -2.48 -5.84
C GLN A 211 9.06 -3.64 -6.84
N MET A 212 8.51 -3.34 -8.02
CA MET A 212 8.05 -4.35 -8.97
C MET A 212 9.17 -5.27 -9.49
N ALA A 213 10.42 -4.80 -9.53
CA ALA A 213 11.55 -5.65 -9.90
C ALA A 213 11.81 -6.76 -8.86
N HIS A 214 11.75 -6.44 -7.56
CA HIS A 214 11.80 -7.44 -6.49
C HIS A 214 10.60 -8.39 -6.58
N ALA A 215 9.39 -7.85 -6.68
CA ALA A 215 8.16 -8.64 -6.68
C ALA A 215 8.07 -9.63 -7.85
N LEU A 216 8.48 -9.22 -9.06
CA LEU A 216 8.55 -10.10 -10.22
C LEU A 216 9.65 -11.16 -10.10
N ALA A 217 10.80 -10.83 -9.49
CA ALA A 217 11.87 -11.80 -9.25
C ALA A 217 11.42 -12.87 -8.25
N ALA A 218 10.87 -12.47 -7.10
CA ALA A 218 10.34 -13.38 -6.10
C ALA A 218 9.18 -14.22 -6.67
N GLY A 219 8.27 -13.59 -7.41
CA GLY A 219 7.13 -14.27 -8.03
C GLY A 219 7.55 -15.37 -9.01
N ARG A 220 8.61 -15.17 -9.79
CA ARG A 220 9.14 -16.21 -10.68
C ARG A 220 9.70 -17.40 -9.91
N LEU A 221 10.53 -17.14 -8.90
CA LEU A 221 11.10 -18.18 -8.04
C LEU A 221 10.01 -18.97 -7.30
N LEU A 222 8.94 -18.30 -6.88
CA LEU A 222 7.78 -18.92 -6.27
C LEU A 222 6.97 -19.75 -7.27
N ALA A 223 6.77 -19.25 -8.49
CA ALA A 223 6.10 -19.99 -9.56
C ALA A 223 6.84 -21.28 -9.95
N GLU A 224 8.18 -21.26 -9.98
CA GLU A 224 9.02 -22.46 -10.20
C GLU A 224 8.80 -23.53 -9.12
N ARG A 225 8.34 -23.13 -7.92
CA ARG A 225 7.98 -24.03 -6.81
C ARG A 225 6.51 -24.44 -6.81
N GLY A 226 5.75 -24.07 -7.84
CA GLY A 226 4.31 -24.36 -7.95
C GLY A 226 3.41 -23.45 -7.10
N VAL A 227 3.93 -22.33 -6.59
CA VAL A 227 3.14 -21.35 -5.84
C VAL A 227 2.40 -20.42 -6.80
N VAL A 228 1.10 -20.21 -6.55
CA VAL A 228 0.26 -19.29 -7.33
C VAL A 228 0.63 -17.83 -7.04
N VAL A 229 0.76 -16.98 -8.05
CA VAL A 229 1.19 -15.58 -7.89
C VAL A 229 0.04 -14.60 -8.07
N CYS A 230 -0.24 -13.80 -7.05
CA CYS A 230 -1.31 -12.81 -7.05
C CYS A 230 -0.79 -11.39 -6.75
N TRP A 231 -1.51 -10.38 -7.24
CA TRP A 231 -1.15 -8.97 -7.12
C TRP A 231 -2.33 -8.17 -6.61
N GLU A 232 -2.10 -7.33 -5.60
CA GLU A 232 -3.01 -6.27 -5.20
C GLU A 232 -2.29 -4.93 -5.39
N THR A 233 -2.82 -4.08 -6.26
CA THR A 233 -2.13 -2.86 -6.68
C THR A 233 -3.07 -1.69 -6.92
N ASN A 234 -2.56 -0.47 -6.77
CA ASN A 234 -3.20 0.77 -7.21
C ASN A 234 -3.12 1.01 -8.74
N GLY A 235 -2.51 0.09 -9.49
CA GLY A 235 -2.47 0.13 -10.96
C GLY A 235 -1.48 1.14 -11.55
N THR A 236 -0.57 1.69 -10.76
CA THR A 236 0.33 2.77 -11.20
C THR A 236 1.68 2.31 -11.76
N ALA A 237 1.99 1.01 -11.75
CA ALA A 237 3.26 0.54 -12.30
C ALA A 237 3.33 0.80 -13.81
N HIS A 238 4.55 0.96 -14.34
CA HIS A 238 4.75 1.11 -15.77
C HIS A 238 4.06 -0.05 -16.54
N PRO A 239 3.35 0.20 -17.65
CA PRO A 239 2.54 -0.81 -18.35
C PRO A 239 3.27 -2.14 -18.63
N ARG A 240 4.50 -2.08 -19.15
CA ARG A 240 5.35 -3.28 -19.38
C ARG A 240 5.62 -4.11 -18.13
N LEU A 241 5.66 -3.50 -16.95
CA LEU A 241 5.82 -4.22 -15.70
C LEU A 241 4.50 -4.88 -15.28
N MET A 242 3.37 -4.20 -15.49
CA MET A 242 2.05 -4.78 -15.27
C MET A 242 1.73 -5.93 -16.23
N GLU A 243 2.14 -5.83 -17.49
CA GLU A 243 2.04 -6.95 -18.46
C GLU A 243 2.76 -8.19 -17.95
N ARG A 244 3.98 -8.02 -17.40
CA ARG A 244 4.74 -9.13 -16.81
C ARG A 244 4.09 -9.69 -15.55
N ALA A 245 3.52 -8.83 -14.70
CA ALA A 245 2.79 -9.25 -13.50
C ALA A 245 1.54 -10.05 -13.88
N LEU A 246 0.76 -9.55 -14.85
CA LEU A 246 -0.43 -10.22 -15.37
C LEU A 246 -0.08 -11.57 -16.00
N ALA A 247 0.94 -11.62 -16.86
CA ALA A 247 1.38 -12.86 -17.48
C ALA A 247 1.77 -13.93 -16.43
N LEU A 248 2.49 -13.52 -15.38
CA LEU A 248 2.90 -14.41 -14.29
C LEU A 248 1.71 -14.87 -13.42
N ALA A 249 0.75 -13.99 -13.16
CA ALA A 249 -0.48 -14.37 -12.46
C ALA A 249 -1.27 -15.40 -13.27
N LEU A 250 -1.50 -15.13 -14.56
CA LEU A 250 -2.23 -16.03 -15.45
C LEU A 250 -1.54 -17.39 -15.59
N SER A 251 -0.21 -17.42 -15.73
CA SER A 251 0.54 -18.67 -15.90
C SER A 251 0.52 -19.57 -14.65
N THR A 252 0.18 -19.01 -13.48
CA THR A 252 0.13 -19.75 -12.21
C THR A 252 -1.30 -19.94 -11.70
N GLY A 253 -2.33 -19.45 -12.40
CA GLY A 253 -3.72 -19.50 -11.96
C GLY A 253 -4.08 -18.50 -10.85
N GLY A 254 -3.30 -17.43 -10.73
CA GLY A 254 -3.51 -16.31 -9.82
C GLY A 254 -4.36 -15.19 -10.43
N CYS A 255 -4.44 -14.06 -9.73
CA CYS A 255 -5.20 -12.91 -10.18
C CYS A 255 -4.49 -11.57 -9.91
N VAL A 256 -4.93 -10.54 -10.61
CA VAL A 256 -4.54 -9.14 -10.37
C VAL A 256 -5.78 -8.40 -9.89
N LYS A 257 -5.74 -7.89 -8.66
CA LYS A 257 -6.70 -6.92 -8.13
C LYS A 257 -6.11 -5.53 -8.30
N PHE A 258 -6.78 -4.68 -9.07
CA PHE A 258 -6.43 -3.26 -9.16
C PHE A 258 -7.48 -2.41 -8.45
N ASP A 259 -7.02 -1.44 -7.66
CA ASP A 259 -7.86 -0.55 -6.88
C ASP A 259 -8.13 0.76 -7.63
N LEU A 260 -9.35 0.93 -8.15
CA LEU A 260 -9.80 2.21 -8.69
C LEU A 260 -10.27 3.12 -7.54
N LYS A 261 -9.53 4.19 -7.25
CA LYS A 261 -9.78 5.05 -6.09
C LYS A 261 -10.87 6.11 -6.32
N ALA A 262 -11.13 6.46 -7.58
CA ALA A 262 -12.23 7.31 -8.00
C ALA A 262 -12.62 6.94 -9.44
N HIS A 263 -13.91 7.04 -9.76
CA HIS A 263 -14.45 7.00 -11.11
C HIS A 263 -15.41 8.18 -11.28
N ASP A 264 -15.67 8.54 -12.53
CA ASP A 264 -16.50 9.66 -12.98
C ASP A 264 -17.98 9.55 -12.55
#